data_AF-A0A3D3UID9-F1
#
_entry.id   AF-A0A3D3UID9-F1
#
_cell.length_a   1.000
_cell.length_b   1.000
_cell.length_c   1.000
_cell.angle_alpha   90.00
_cell.angle_beta   90.00
_cell.angle_gamma   90.00
#
_symmetry.space_group_name_H-M   'P 1'
#
loop_
_entity.id
_entity.type
_entity.pdbx_description
1 polymer ?
#
loop_
_entity_poly.entity_id
_entity_poly.type
_entity_poly.pdbx_seq_one_letter_code
_entity_poly.pdbx_strand_id
1 'polypeptide(L)'
;MLGSNWQRNFLKQGFLHLREAVQPMVCGVIRDEVIELIREADAQPPTGVEWIRHQREALIVMRDTAMPKKTDPIASVSSLFNLHEWPALRHVLIPDVKQVLCTFLGKDIDMVQSHVFFVHPDSAGYPWHQDTVLLPVDSRQAVGMAIALTELSLDSGAPTLIPGSHRSGDVR
;
A
#
# COMPACT_ATOMS: atom_id res chain seq x y z
N MET A 1 -3.11 23.67 0.76
CA MET A 1 -4.57 23.67 1.07
C MET A 1 -5.32 23.13 -0.12
N LEU A 2 -6.24 22.19 0.10
CA LEU A 2 -7.10 21.66 -0.96
C LEU A 2 -8.09 22.74 -1.40
N GLY A 3 -8.26 22.89 -2.71
CA GLY A 3 -9.28 23.78 -3.25
C GLY A 3 -10.68 23.35 -2.80
N SER A 4 -11.62 24.30 -2.73
CA SER A 4 -13.00 24.11 -2.24
C SER A 4 -13.82 23.04 -2.99
N ASN A 5 -13.34 22.52 -4.12
CA ASN A 5 -14.03 21.55 -4.96
C ASN A 5 -13.52 20.11 -4.85
N TRP A 6 -12.63 19.79 -3.91
CA TRP A 6 -12.02 18.45 -3.84
C TRP A 6 -13.05 17.33 -3.67
N GLN A 7 -14.11 17.53 -2.87
CA GLN A 7 -15.17 16.54 -2.63
C GLN A 7 -15.89 16.18 -3.94
N ARG A 8 -16.28 17.21 -4.71
CA ARG A 8 -16.92 17.03 -6.01
C ARG A 8 -16.00 16.29 -6.98
N ASN A 9 -14.71 16.62 -6.98
CA ASN A 9 -13.74 15.93 -7.82
C ASN A 9 -13.56 14.47 -7.41
N PHE A 10 -13.42 14.16 -6.13
CA PHE A 10 -13.34 12.79 -5.64
C PHE A 10 -14.56 11.97 -6.04
N LEU A 11 -15.77 12.48 -5.79
CA LEU A 11 -17.00 11.79 -6.16
C LEU A 11 -17.14 11.61 -7.68
N LYS A 12 -16.65 12.58 -8.47
CA LYS A 12 -16.68 12.51 -9.95
C LYS A 12 -15.69 11.48 -10.49
N GLN A 13 -14.44 11.55 -10.04
CA GLN A 13 -13.30 10.81 -10.60
C GLN A 13 -13.09 9.42 -9.96
N GLY A 14 -13.53 9.23 -8.72
CA GLY A 14 -13.27 8.02 -7.93
C GLY A 14 -11.94 8.05 -7.17
N PHE A 15 -11.10 9.07 -7.39
CA PHE A 15 -9.80 9.22 -6.74
C PHE A 15 -9.40 10.70 -6.59
N LEU A 16 -8.40 10.95 -5.76
CA LEU A 16 -7.73 12.25 -5.61
C LEU A 16 -6.22 12.06 -5.57
N HIS A 17 -5.50 12.99 -6.17
CA HIS A 17 -4.05 13.09 -6.02
C HIS A 17 -3.73 14.19 -5.00
N LEU A 18 -3.04 13.79 -3.94
CA LEU A 18 -2.65 14.69 -2.86
C LEU A 18 -1.12 14.77 -2.83
N ARG A 19 -0.58 15.93 -3.19
CA ARG A 19 0.85 16.19 -3.01
C ARG A 19 1.11 16.52 -1.55
N GLU A 20 2.19 15.95 -1.01
CA GLU A 20 2.67 16.25 0.36
C GLU A 20 1.61 16.01 1.45
N ALA A 21 0.66 15.09 1.21
CA ALA A 21 -0.33 14.72 2.21
C ALA A 21 0.29 13.99 3.41
N VAL A 22 1.38 13.27 3.17
CA VAL A 22 2.16 12.57 4.18
C VAL A 22 3.54 13.21 4.22
N GLN A 23 4.04 13.48 5.42
CA GLN A 23 5.34 14.13 5.57
C GLN A 23 6.46 13.23 5.03
N PRO A 24 7.49 13.79 4.35
CA PRO A 24 8.61 12.98 3.85
C PRO A 24 9.31 12.14 4.92
N MET A 25 9.34 12.62 6.17
CA MET A 25 9.93 11.87 7.28
C MET A 25 9.13 10.59 7.57
N VAL A 26 7.80 10.67 7.60
CA VAL A 26 6.92 9.51 7.77
C VAL A 26 7.17 8.49 6.67
N CYS A 27 7.25 8.91 5.40
CA CYS A 27 7.59 8.01 4.29
C CYS A 27 8.97 7.35 4.48
N GLY A 28 9.95 8.10 4.99
CA GLY A 28 11.29 7.57 5.31
C GLY A 28 11.25 6.47 6.38
N VAL A 29 10.53 6.70 7.48
CA VAL A 29 10.37 5.69 8.56
C VAL A 29 9.73 4.42 8.02
N ILE A 30 8.65 4.53 7.24
CA ILE A 30 7.97 3.37 6.66
C ILE A 30 8.94 2.58 5.77
N ARG A 31 9.69 3.27 4.89
CA ARG A 31 10.63 2.63 3.97
C ARG A 31 11.74 1.91 4.73
N ASP A 32 12.36 2.57 5.70
CA ASP A 32 13.52 2.04 6.40
C ASP A 32 13.13 0.80 7.24
N GLU A 33 11.98 0.84 7.92
CA GLU A 33 11.45 -0.30 8.68
C GLU A 33 11.05 -1.47 7.75
N VAL A 34 10.45 -1.20 6.59
CA VAL A 34 10.15 -2.23 5.59
C VAL A 34 11.42 -2.95 5.11
N ILE A 35 12.52 -2.22 4.92
CA ILE A 35 13.80 -2.80 4.52
C ILE A 35 14.34 -3.72 5.61
N GLU A 36 14.30 -3.29 6.87
CA GLU A 36 14.75 -4.11 7.99
C GLU A 36 13.90 -5.38 8.16
N LEU A 37 12.58 -5.27 8.00
CA LEU A 37 11.68 -6.42 8.05
C LEU A 37 11.99 -7.46 6.97
N ILE A 38 12.30 -7.02 5.75
CA ILE A 38 12.70 -7.93 4.67
C ILE A 38 14.01 -8.65 5.01
N ARG A 39 14.99 -7.93 5.58
CA ARG A 39 16.27 -8.51 5.98
C ARG A 39 16.10 -9.54 7.10
N GLU A 40 15.23 -9.27 8.07
CA GLU A 40 14.89 -10.22 9.13
C GLU A 40 14.22 -11.49 8.56
N ALA A 41 13.31 -11.33 7.59
CA ALA A 41 12.67 -12.44 6.91
C ALA A 41 13.69 -13.37 6.24
N ASP A 42 14.64 -12.77 5.52
CA ASP A 42 15.63 -13.48 4.72
C ASP A 42 16.66 -14.26 5.54
N ALA A 43 16.89 -13.81 6.78
CA ALA A 43 17.73 -14.56 7.72
C ALA A 43 17.09 -15.90 8.17
N GLN A 44 15.82 -16.13 7.87
CA GLN A 44 15.09 -17.36 8.19
C GLN A 44 15.03 -18.30 6.97
N PRO A 45 15.02 -19.64 7.16
CA PRO A 45 15.01 -20.58 6.04
C PRO A 45 13.73 -20.44 5.19
N PRO A 46 13.85 -20.36 3.84
CA PRO A 46 12.73 -20.01 2.97
C PRO A 46 11.69 -21.13 2.84
N THR A 47 10.41 -20.78 2.93
CA THR A 47 9.26 -21.71 2.78
C THR A 47 8.22 -21.23 1.75
N GLY A 48 8.64 -20.63 0.62
CA GLY A 48 7.79 -20.32 -0.54
C GLY A 48 6.81 -19.15 -0.35
N VAL A 49 6.01 -19.16 0.72
CA VAL A 49 5.34 -18.00 1.32
C VAL A 49 5.94 -17.84 2.72
N GLU A 50 6.77 -16.83 2.90
CA GLU A 50 7.41 -16.58 4.18
C GLU A 50 6.47 -15.77 5.08
N TRP A 51 6.04 -16.41 6.16
CA TRP A 51 5.32 -15.76 7.23
C TRP A 51 6.35 -15.31 8.27
N ILE A 52 6.60 -14.00 8.37
CA ILE A 52 7.26 -13.48 9.57
C ILE A 52 6.16 -13.39 10.63
N ARG A 53 6.14 -14.36 11.55
CA ARG A 53 5.25 -14.35 12.70
C ARG A 53 6.01 -13.79 13.90
N HIS A 54 5.67 -12.58 14.31
CA HIS A 54 6.09 -12.03 15.59
C HIS A 54 4.88 -11.93 16.51
N GLN A 55 4.93 -12.61 17.66
CA GLN A 55 3.98 -12.47 18.78
C GLN A 55 2.50 -12.18 18.43
N ARG A 56 1.91 -12.99 17.54
CA ARG A 56 0.49 -12.98 17.07
C ARG A 56 0.16 -12.04 15.90
N GLU A 57 1.11 -11.28 15.39
CA GLU A 57 0.95 -10.42 14.21
C GLU A 57 1.65 -11.10 13.02
N ALA A 58 0.93 -11.25 11.91
CA ALA A 58 1.42 -11.96 10.73
C ALA A 58 1.75 -10.96 9.64
N LEU A 59 3.05 -10.66 9.49
CA LEU A 59 3.58 -10.01 8.30
C LEU A 59 3.75 -11.07 7.21
N ILE A 60 3.13 -10.82 6.07
CA ILE A 60 3.21 -11.72 4.91
C ILE A 60 4.23 -11.13 3.94
N VAL A 61 5.31 -11.86 3.68
CA VAL A 61 6.29 -11.50 2.66
C VAL A 61 6.04 -12.35 1.43
N MET A 62 5.61 -11.70 0.34
CA MET A 62 5.46 -12.36 -0.95
C MET A 62 6.72 -12.13 -1.77
N ARG A 63 7.31 -13.22 -2.26
CA ARG A 63 8.46 -13.19 -3.18
C ARG A 63 8.01 -13.58 -4.58
N ASP A 64 8.57 -12.91 -5.58
CA ASP A 64 8.30 -13.25 -6.97
C ASP A 64 9.10 -14.50 -7.35
N THR A 65 8.41 -15.63 -7.54
CA THR A 65 9.04 -16.90 -7.92
C THR A 65 9.64 -16.91 -9.33
N ALA A 66 9.25 -15.95 -10.19
CA ALA A 66 9.83 -15.80 -11.52
C ALA A 66 11.15 -14.99 -11.50
N MET A 67 11.44 -14.30 -10.40
CA MET A 67 12.69 -13.57 -10.23
C MET A 67 13.82 -14.54 -9.84
N PRO A 68 15.02 -14.42 -10.43
CA PRO A 68 16.17 -15.19 -9.96
C PRO A 68 16.40 -14.91 -8.47
N LYS A 69 16.89 -15.90 -7.71
CA LYS A 69 17.40 -15.68 -6.35
C LYS A 69 18.50 -14.63 -6.43
N LYS A 70 18.14 -13.36 -6.25
CA LYS A 70 19.10 -12.27 -6.18
C LYS A 70 19.82 -12.39 -4.85
N THR A 71 21.09 -12.02 -4.84
CA THR A 71 21.87 -11.87 -3.60
C THR A 71 21.30 -10.78 -2.70
N ASP A 72 20.47 -9.88 -3.25
CA ASP A 72 19.73 -8.87 -2.51
C ASP A 72 18.30 -9.38 -2.17
N PRO A 73 17.98 -9.58 -0.88
CA PRO A 73 16.66 -10.00 -0.43
C PRO A 73 15.52 -9.09 -0.89
N ILE A 74 15.76 -7.77 -0.92
CA ILE A 74 14.75 -6.77 -1.28
C ILE A 74 14.31 -6.96 -2.72
N ALA A 75 15.25 -7.27 -3.60
CA ALA A 75 15.01 -7.42 -5.02
C ALA A 75 14.23 -8.70 -5.39
N SER A 76 13.93 -9.55 -4.41
CA SER A 76 13.12 -10.77 -4.56
C SER A 76 11.70 -10.63 -3.99
N VAL A 77 11.42 -9.57 -3.23
CA VAL A 77 10.13 -9.34 -2.57
C VAL A 77 9.22 -8.51 -3.47
N SER A 78 8.00 -8.99 -3.74
CA SER A 78 6.99 -8.25 -4.48
C SER A 78 6.10 -7.42 -3.57
N SER A 79 5.81 -7.92 -2.36
CA SER A 79 4.83 -7.29 -1.47
C SER A 79 5.01 -7.66 0.00
N LEU A 80 4.69 -6.72 0.88
CA LEU A 80 4.48 -6.95 2.32
C LEU A 80 3.02 -6.61 2.67
N PHE A 81 2.40 -7.37 3.59
CA PHE A 81 1.03 -7.12 4.06
C PHE A 81 0.95 -7.03 5.59
N ASN A 82 -0.11 -6.39 6.10
CA ASN A 82 -0.41 -6.22 7.54
C ASN A 82 0.62 -5.38 8.33
N LEU A 83 1.32 -4.49 7.63
CA LEU A 83 2.24 -3.51 8.24
C LEU A 83 1.63 -2.70 9.42
N HIS A 84 0.33 -2.42 9.40
CA HIS A 84 -0.38 -1.70 10.47
C HIS A 84 -0.49 -2.46 11.80
N GLU A 85 -0.30 -3.78 11.76
CA GLU A 85 -0.19 -4.57 12.98
C GLU A 85 1.22 -4.45 13.57
N TRP A 86 2.26 -4.24 12.74
CA TRP A 86 3.63 -4.23 13.21
C TRP A 86 3.91 -3.04 14.15
N PRO A 87 4.47 -3.24 15.36
CA PRO A 87 4.55 -2.19 16.37
C PRO A 87 5.31 -0.96 15.90
N ALA A 88 6.45 -1.13 15.21
CA ALA A 88 7.26 -0.01 14.74
C ALA A 88 6.52 0.85 13.68
N LEU A 89 5.69 0.23 12.84
CA LEU A 89 4.94 0.92 11.78
C LEU A 89 3.59 1.44 12.26
N ARG A 90 2.96 0.76 13.23
CA ARG A 90 1.68 1.14 13.82
C ARG A 90 1.68 2.58 14.35
N HIS A 91 2.78 3.00 14.96
CA HIS A 91 2.96 4.34 15.52
C HIS A 91 3.00 5.46 14.47
N VAL A 92 3.12 5.12 13.19
CA VAL A 92 3.18 6.08 12.08
C VAL A 92 1.96 5.93 11.17
N LEU A 93 1.57 4.71 10.84
CA LEU A 93 0.40 4.43 10.00
C LEU A 93 -0.91 4.88 10.65
N ILE A 94 -1.05 4.71 11.96
CA ILE A 94 -2.30 5.05 12.65
C ILE A 94 -2.43 6.56 12.91
N PRO A 95 -1.45 7.30 13.42
CA PRO A 95 -1.65 8.73 13.65
C PRO A 95 -1.50 9.55 12.36
N ASP A 96 -0.47 9.34 11.55
CA ASP A 96 -0.18 10.25 10.43
C ASP A 96 -1.02 9.92 9.19
N VAL A 97 -1.07 8.65 8.79
CA VAL A 97 -1.80 8.26 7.57
C VAL A 97 -3.31 8.26 7.79
N LYS A 98 -3.80 7.72 8.92
CA LYS A 98 -5.23 7.75 9.25
C LYS A 98 -5.74 9.19 9.36
N GLN A 99 -4.97 10.11 9.95
CA GLN A 99 -5.43 11.50 10.13
C GLN A 99 -5.65 12.20 8.79
N VAL A 100 -4.82 11.91 7.79
CA VAL A 100 -5.05 12.37 6.42
C VAL A 100 -6.43 11.90 5.96
N LEU A 101 -6.71 10.59 6.01
CA LEU A 101 -7.99 10.03 5.58
C LEU A 101 -9.19 10.53 6.38
N CYS A 102 -9.08 10.65 7.70
CA CYS A 102 -10.13 11.20 8.57
C CYS A 102 -10.48 12.64 8.19
N THR A 103 -9.49 13.42 7.75
CA THR A 103 -9.73 14.80 7.26
C THR A 103 -10.65 14.81 6.02
N PHE A 104 -10.63 13.77 5.19
CA PHE A 104 -11.50 13.66 4.01
C PHE A 104 -12.83 12.98 4.31
N LEU A 105 -12.83 11.92 5.11
CA LEU A 105 -14.03 11.12 5.34
C LEU A 105 -14.93 11.70 6.44
N GLY A 106 -14.40 12.56 7.32
CA GLY A 106 -15.15 13.16 8.42
C GLY A 106 -15.64 12.16 9.47
N LYS A 107 -15.06 10.97 9.50
CA LYS A 107 -15.41 9.85 10.39
C LYS A 107 -14.14 9.23 10.93
N ASP A 108 -14.27 8.61 12.10
CA ASP A 108 -13.27 7.65 12.56
C ASP A 108 -13.31 6.41 11.65
N ILE A 109 -12.14 5.90 11.29
CA ILE A 109 -11.98 4.79 10.36
C ILE A 109 -11.06 3.72 10.92
N ASP A 110 -11.32 2.48 10.54
CA ASP A 110 -10.46 1.35 10.85
C ASP A 110 -9.54 1.05 9.66
N MET A 111 -8.28 0.74 9.96
CA MET A 111 -7.34 0.25 8.95
C MET A 111 -7.47 -1.26 8.87
N VAL A 112 -8.20 -1.74 7.87
CA VAL A 112 -8.48 -3.17 7.69
C VAL A 112 -7.38 -3.93 6.95
N GLN A 113 -6.55 -3.22 6.18
CA GLN A 113 -5.40 -3.76 5.48
C GLN A 113 -4.37 -2.65 5.26
N SER A 114 -3.10 -3.04 5.28
CA SER A 114 -2.00 -2.23 4.75
C SER A 114 -1.07 -3.13 3.96
N HIS A 115 -0.56 -2.64 2.84
CA HIS A 115 0.48 -3.35 2.07
C HIS A 115 1.53 -2.37 1.55
N VAL A 116 2.69 -2.89 1.19
CA VAL A 116 3.69 -2.20 0.38
C VAL A 116 3.96 -3.06 -0.85
N PHE A 117 3.98 -2.43 -2.01
CA PHE A 117 4.30 -3.07 -3.28
C PHE A 117 5.64 -2.58 -3.80
N PHE A 118 6.44 -3.51 -4.29
CA PHE A 118 7.70 -3.22 -4.97
C PHE A 118 7.49 -3.34 -6.46
N VAL A 119 7.72 -2.24 -7.17
CA VAL A 119 7.79 -2.26 -8.63
C VAL A 119 9.26 -2.43 -9.01
N HIS A 120 9.66 -3.67 -9.21
CA HIS A 120 10.99 -3.96 -9.73
C HIS A 120 11.04 -3.70 -11.25
N PRO A 121 12.21 -3.34 -11.79
CA PRO A 121 12.45 -3.43 -13.23
C PRO A 121 12.05 -4.82 -13.74
N ASP A 122 11.37 -4.86 -14.88
CA ASP A 122 10.86 -6.07 -15.53
C ASP A 122 9.73 -6.82 -14.80
N SER A 123 9.21 -6.28 -13.68
CA SER A 123 7.99 -6.84 -13.07
C SER A 123 6.79 -6.62 -13.98
N ALA A 124 5.87 -7.60 -14.02
CA ALA A 124 4.66 -7.52 -14.83
C ALA A 124 3.67 -6.43 -14.37
N GLY A 125 3.94 -5.78 -13.24
CA GLY A 125 3.04 -4.85 -12.57
C GLY A 125 1.79 -5.54 -12.01
N TYR A 126 0.85 -4.72 -11.54
CA TYR A 126 -0.47 -5.19 -11.10
C TYR A 126 -1.46 -5.12 -12.27
N PRO A 127 -2.27 -6.18 -12.49
CA PRO A 127 -3.32 -6.14 -13.51
C PRO A 127 -4.39 -5.11 -13.13
N TRP A 128 -5.20 -4.72 -14.11
CA TRP A 128 -6.40 -3.92 -13.86
C TRP A 128 -7.31 -4.61 -12.83
N HIS A 129 -7.69 -3.88 -11.79
CA HIS A 129 -8.55 -4.39 -10.73
C HIS A 129 -9.31 -3.24 -10.04
N GLN A 130 -10.27 -3.62 -9.20
CA GLN A 130 -10.80 -2.79 -8.12
C GLN A 130 -10.45 -3.47 -6.80
N ASP A 131 -10.12 -2.69 -5.77
CA ASP A 131 -9.72 -3.21 -4.46
C ASP A 131 -10.78 -4.16 -3.86
N THR A 132 -12.06 -3.93 -4.18
CA THR A 132 -13.21 -4.69 -3.70
C THR A 132 -13.31 -6.11 -4.27
N VAL A 133 -12.56 -6.40 -5.33
CA VAL A 133 -12.38 -7.77 -5.83
C VAL A 133 -11.43 -8.56 -4.93
N LEU A 134 -10.45 -7.87 -4.32
CA LEU A 134 -9.40 -8.48 -3.51
C LEU A 134 -9.70 -8.43 -2.00
N LEU A 135 -10.56 -7.50 -1.59
CA LEU A 135 -10.99 -7.29 -0.21
C LEU A 135 -12.50 -7.48 -0.11
N PRO A 136 -13.01 -8.36 0.79
CA PRO A 136 -14.43 -8.58 1.00
C PRO A 136 -15.07 -7.44 1.82
N VAL A 137 -14.89 -6.20 1.35
CA VAL A 137 -15.39 -4.97 1.97
C VAL A 137 -16.46 -4.34 1.07
N ASP A 138 -17.46 -3.72 1.68
CA ASP A 138 -18.42 -2.90 0.92
C ASP A 138 -17.67 -1.72 0.30
N SER A 139 -17.64 -1.66 -1.03
CA SER A 139 -16.97 -0.61 -1.81
C SER A 139 -17.44 0.80 -1.47
N ARG A 140 -18.63 0.93 -0.88
CA ARG A 140 -19.18 2.21 -0.40
C ARG A 140 -18.66 2.64 0.96
N GLN A 141 -17.97 1.75 1.68
CA GLN A 141 -17.50 1.96 3.05
C GLN A 141 -15.98 1.90 3.18
N ALA A 142 -15.27 1.49 2.13
CA ALA A 142 -13.81 1.42 2.11
C ALA A 142 -13.20 2.54 1.25
N VAL A 143 -12.03 3.02 1.66
CA VAL A 143 -11.19 3.90 0.86
C VAL A 143 -9.75 3.38 0.89
N GLY A 144 -9.11 3.34 -0.27
CA GLY A 144 -7.68 3.06 -0.40
C GLY A 144 -6.87 4.36 -0.37
N MET A 145 -5.67 4.30 0.22
CA MET A 145 -4.67 5.36 0.12
C MET A 145 -3.33 4.75 -0.34
N ALA A 146 -2.95 5.05 -1.57
CA ALA A 146 -1.62 4.71 -2.08
C ALA A 146 -0.64 5.85 -1.75
N ILE A 147 0.49 5.51 -1.12
CA ILE A 147 1.55 6.45 -0.74
C ILE A 147 2.81 6.09 -1.51
N ALA A 148 3.36 7.06 -2.23
CA ALA A 148 4.66 6.92 -2.86
C ALA A 148 5.76 6.99 -1.76
N LEU A 149 6.41 5.86 -1.48
CA LEU A 149 7.54 5.79 -0.53
C LEU A 149 8.88 6.18 -1.19
N THR A 150 8.91 6.15 -2.52
CA THR A 150 9.98 6.65 -3.38
C THR A 150 9.38 7.55 -4.45
N GLU A 151 10.21 8.26 -5.20
CA GLU A 151 9.74 8.97 -6.38
C GLU A 151 9.05 8.01 -7.35
N LEU A 152 7.89 8.43 -7.88
CA LEU A 152 7.11 7.69 -8.86
C LEU A 152 6.98 8.50 -10.15
N SER A 153 7.36 7.89 -11.26
CA SER A 153 7.11 8.34 -12.62
C SER A 153 6.33 7.27 -13.39
N LEU A 154 5.87 7.60 -14.59
CA LEU A 154 5.27 6.59 -15.48
C LEU A 154 6.24 5.44 -15.77
N ASP A 155 7.54 5.75 -15.88
CA ASP A 155 8.58 4.76 -16.16
C ASP A 155 8.90 3.89 -14.94
N SER A 156 8.67 4.39 -13.72
CA SER A 156 8.90 3.67 -12.47
C SER A 156 7.63 3.00 -11.92
N GLY A 157 6.58 2.86 -12.75
CA GLY A 157 5.37 2.12 -12.40
C GLY A 157 4.33 2.90 -11.60
N ALA A 158 4.21 4.22 -11.81
CA ALA A 158 3.07 4.96 -11.28
C ALA A 158 1.73 4.32 -11.73
N PRO A 159 0.74 4.15 -10.83
CA PRO A 159 -0.51 3.51 -11.18
C PRO A 159 -1.30 4.34 -12.19
N THR A 160 -1.97 3.65 -13.11
CA THR A 160 -2.94 4.28 -14.02
C THR A 160 -4.35 4.07 -13.47
N LEU A 161 -5.14 5.15 -13.39
CA LEU A 161 -6.51 5.14 -12.89
C LEU A 161 -7.47 5.55 -14.00
N ILE A 162 -8.67 4.96 -14.02
CA ILE A 162 -9.72 5.30 -14.98
C ILE A 162 -10.75 6.22 -14.30
N PRO A 163 -10.81 7.51 -14.65
CA PRO A 163 -11.83 8.45 -14.20
C PRO A 163 -13.27 7.90 -14.23
N GLY A 164 -13.92 7.86 -13.07
CA GLY A 164 -15.34 7.54 -12.96
C GLY A 164 -15.72 6.07 -13.11
N SER A 165 -14.74 5.16 -13.24
CA SER A 165 -14.99 3.71 -13.40
C SER A 165 -15.73 3.10 -12.21
N HIS A 166 -15.60 3.69 -11.01
CA HIS A 166 -16.29 3.27 -9.79
C HIS A 166 -17.82 3.37 -9.85
N ARG A 167 -18.38 4.08 -10.84
CA ARG A 167 -19.84 4.34 -10.95
C ARG A 167 -20.62 3.16 -11.51
N SER A 168 -19.95 2.21 -12.15
CA SER A 168 -20.60 1.06 -12.80
C SER A 168 -20.68 -0.18 -11.91
N GLY A 169 -20.33 -0.05 -10.62
CA GLY A 169 -20.24 -1.18 -9.69
C GLY A 169 -18.89 -1.89 -9.75
N ASP A 170 -18.81 -3.06 -9.12
CA ASP A 170 -17.61 -3.88 -9.13
C ASP A 170 -17.51 -4.69 -10.43
N VAL A 171 -16.34 -4.69 -11.06
CA VAL A 171 -15.96 -5.55 -12.17
C VAL A 171 -15.89 -6.97 -11.64
N ARG A 172 -16.75 -7.86 -12.16
CA ARG A 172 -16.83 -9.27 -11.80
C ARG A 172 -16.24 -10.14 -12.90
#